data_AF-A0A212CE32-F1
#
_entry.id   AF-A0A212CE32-F1
#
_cell.length_a   1.000
_cell.length_b   1.000
_cell.length_c   1.000
_cell.angle_alpha   90.00
_cell.angle_beta   90.00
_cell.angle_gamma   90.00
#
_symmetry.space_group_name_H-M   'P 1'
#
loop_
_entity.id
_entity.type
_entity.pdbx_description
1 polymer ?
#
loop_
_entity_poly.entity_id
_entity_poly.type
_entity_poly.pdbx_seq_one_letter_code
_entity_poly.pdbx_strand_id
1 'polypeptide(L)'
;SGETFQPSCKYQCACQDGQVGCVPRCEEDLLLPQPDCPAPRKVKVPGECCEKWICDSNETGTLGDLQTLPAYRTEATLGVAVSDSSINCIEQTTEWSACSKSCGTGFSTRVTNRNPHCEMVKQTRLCMVRPCDQEHRQPTDKVQAWGKPPVTEEVALLTGPCVLANLCD
;
A
#
# COMPACT_ATOMS: atom_id res chain seq x y z
N SER A 1 12.15 37.17 -5.39
CA SER A 1 11.25 37.24 -4.22
C SER A 1 10.49 35.93 -4.17
N GLY A 2 10.58 35.17 -3.07
CA GLY A 2 9.91 33.87 -2.96
C GLY A 2 8.45 34.05 -2.57
N GLU A 3 7.57 34.22 -3.55
CA GLU A 3 6.13 34.35 -3.30
C GLU A 3 5.53 32.98 -2.97
N THR A 4 4.82 32.90 -1.85
CA THR A 4 4.08 31.69 -1.44
C THR A 4 2.59 31.86 -1.70
N PHE A 5 1.95 30.84 -2.24
CA PHE A 5 0.51 30.83 -2.53
C PHE A 5 -0.12 29.50 -2.12
N GLN A 6 -1.44 29.46 -1.96
CA GLN A 6 -2.19 28.28 -1.56
C GLN A 6 -3.24 27.96 -2.63
N PRO A 7 -2.94 27.10 -3.61
CA PRO A 7 -3.88 26.79 -4.70
C PRO A 7 -5.11 26.03 -4.20
N SER A 8 -4.99 25.30 -3.09
CA SER A 8 -6.11 24.72 -2.37
C SER A 8 -5.77 24.69 -0.88
N CYS A 9 -6.77 24.42 -0.03
CA CYS A 9 -6.52 24.32 1.40
C CYS A 9 -5.57 23.13 1.74
N LYS A 10 -5.42 22.16 0.82
CA LYS A 10 -4.60 20.96 0.99
C LYS A 10 -3.12 21.17 0.66
N TYR A 11 -2.75 22.23 -0.08
CA TYR A 11 -1.39 22.45 -0.57
C TYR A 11 -0.93 23.88 -0.34
N GLN A 12 0.36 24.02 -0.02
CA GLN A 12 1.04 25.31 0.03
C GLN A 12 2.21 25.28 -0.95
N CYS A 13 2.27 26.27 -1.83
CA CYS A 13 3.25 26.34 -2.90
C CYS A 13 4.12 27.58 -2.75
N ALA A 14 5.34 27.50 -3.27
CA ALA A 14 6.25 28.63 -3.39
C ALA A 14 6.85 28.63 -4.80
N CYS A 15 6.96 29.80 -5.43
CA CYS A 15 7.80 29.96 -6.62
C CYS A 15 9.19 30.39 -6.17
N GLN A 16 10.19 29.58 -6.50
CA GLN A 16 11.60 29.90 -6.28
C GLN A 16 12.34 29.65 -7.59
N ASP A 17 13.05 30.66 -8.08
CA ASP A 17 13.85 30.60 -9.31
C ASP A 17 13.08 30.11 -10.56
N GLY A 18 11.80 30.50 -10.69
CA GLY A 18 10.95 30.15 -11.84
C GLY A 18 10.34 28.74 -11.79
N GLN A 19 10.55 28.02 -10.68
CA GLN A 19 9.98 26.70 -10.43
C GLN A 19 9.00 26.74 -9.25
N VAL A 20 7.83 26.12 -9.44
CA VAL A 20 6.86 25.94 -8.36
C VAL A 20 7.18 24.66 -7.61
N GLY A 21 7.35 24.76 -6.30
CA GLY A 21 7.39 23.64 -5.38
C GLY A 21 6.21 23.71 -4.41
N CYS A 22 5.48 22.61 -4.26
CA CYS A 22 4.33 22.53 -3.36
C CYS A 22 4.53 21.46 -2.29
N VAL A 23 4.09 21.76 -1.07
CA VAL A 23 4.05 20.84 0.06
C VAL A 23 2.60 20.60 0.49
N PRO A 24 2.24 19.35 0.81
CA PRO A 24 0.92 19.04 1.36
C PRO A 24 0.80 19.64 2.77
N ARG A 25 -0.37 20.18 3.07
CA ARG A 25 -0.75 20.69 4.40
C ARG A 25 -1.53 19.66 5.22
N CYS A 26 -2.00 18.60 4.57
CA CYS A 26 -2.70 17.49 5.19
C CYS A 26 -1.72 16.36 5.50
N GLU A 27 -2.02 15.60 6.54
CA GLU A 27 -1.25 14.41 6.91
C GLU A 27 -1.48 13.28 5.87
N GLU A 28 -0.38 12.81 5.29
CA GLU A 28 -0.37 11.73 4.29
C GLU A 28 -0.22 10.33 4.94
N ASP A 29 -0.75 10.17 6.14
CA ASP A 29 -0.68 8.90 6.85
C ASP A 29 -1.53 7.81 6.18
N LEU A 30 -0.94 6.62 6.10
CA LEU A 30 -1.56 5.39 5.63
C LEU A 30 -2.13 4.64 6.83
N LEU A 31 -3.45 4.45 6.88
CA LEU A 31 -4.08 3.61 7.89
C LEU A 31 -4.06 2.15 7.42
N LEU A 32 -3.31 1.30 8.13
CA LEU A 32 -3.30 -0.14 7.88
C LEU A 32 -4.60 -0.78 8.38
N PRO A 33 -5.10 -1.86 7.74
CA PRO A 33 -6.27 -2.58 8.22
C PRO A 33 -5.97 -3.17 9.60
N GLN A 34 -6.83 -2.84 10.57
CA GLN A 34 -6.77 -3.35 11.94
C GLN A 34 -7.94 -4.32 12.20
N PRO A 35 -7.88 -5.16 13.24
CA PRO A 35 -8.99 -6.08 13.58
C PRO A 35 -10.33 -5.35 13.76
N ASP A 36 -10.28 -4.13 14.33
CA ASP A 36 -11.45 -3.28 14.55
C ASP A 36 -11.81 -2.39 13.35
N CYS A 37 -10.99 -2.43 12.28
CA CYS A 37 -11.19 -1.66 11.05
C CYS A 37 -10.61 -2.43 9.85
N PRO A 38 -11.34 -3.44 9.34
CA PRO A 38 -10.84 -4.33 8.30
C PRO A 38 -10.72 -3.65 6.92
N ALA A 39 -11.51 -2.61 6.68
CA ALA A 39 -11.55 -1.86 5.42
C ALA A 39 -11.52 -0.34 5.66
N PRO A 40 -10.37 0.23 6.05
CA PRO A 40 -10.24 1.67 6.23
C PRO A 40 -10.37 2.40 4.89
N ARG A 41 -11.20 3.45 4.85
CA ARG A 41 -11.41 4.29 3.67
C ARG A 41 -11.18 5.75 4.00
N LYS A 42 -10.32 6.42 3.22
CA LYS A 42 -10.15 7.87 3.32
C LYS A 42 -11.30 8.57 2.61
N VAL A 43 -12.03 9.44 3.32
CA VAL A 43 -13.20 10.15 2.77
C VAL A 43 -13.13 11.65 3.02
N LYS A 44 -13.73 12.42 2.11
CA LYS A 44 -13.91 13.86 2.27
C LYS A 44 -15.06 14.13 3.23
N VAL A 45 -14.75 14.76 4.37
CA VAL A 45 -15.75 15.14 5.38
C VAL A 45 -16.23 16.57 5.09
N PRO A 46 -17.55 16.84 5.09
CA PRO A 46 -18.07 18.19 4.90
C PRO A 46 -17.53 19.17 5.96
N GLY A 47 -17.04 20.33 5.52
CA GLY A 47 -16.50 21.37 6.41
C GLY A 47 -15.04 21.18 6.83
N GLU A 48 -14.42 20.05 6.48
CA GLU A 48 -13.01 19.78 6.75
C GLU A 48 -12.19 19.94 5.46
N CYS A 49 -10.98 20.50 5.59
CA CYS A 49 -10.07 20.59 4.45
C CYS A 49 -9.46 19.23 4.07
N CYS A 50 -9.04 18.48 5.08
CA CYS A 50 -8.34 17.22 4.92
C CYS A 50 -9.30 16.03 4.98
N GLU A 51 -8.98 14.98 4.22
CA GLU A 51 -9.74 13.75 4.24
C GLU A 51 -9.40 12.94 5.49
N LYS A 52 -10.42 12.34 6.10
CA LYS A 52 -10.27 11.53 7.31
C LYS A 52 -10.47 10.06 6.99
N TRP A 53 -9.78 9.21 7.72
CA TRP A 53 -10.00 7.77 7.67
C TRP A 53 -11.30 7.44 8.38
N ILE A 54 -12.17 6.69 7.71
CA ILE A 54 -13.37 6.09 8.30
C ILE A 54 -13.31 4.59 8.13
N CYS A 55 -13.95 3.89 9.05
CA CYS A 55 -14.18 2.45 8.99
C CYS A 55 -15.67 2.27 8.73
N ASP A 56 -16.02 1.69 7.59
CA ASP A 56 -17.41 1.37 7.29
C ASP A 56 -17.75 0.06 8.01
N SER A 57 -18.46 0.15 9.13
CA SER A 57 -18.94 -1.02 9.86
C SER A 57 -20.24 -1.50 9.24
N ASN A 58 -20.20 -1.98 8.00
CA ASN A 58 -21.34 -2.70 7.43
C ASN A 58 -21.18 -4.20 7.61
N GLU A 59 -21.20 -4.62 8.88
CA GLU A 59 -21.43 -6.00 9.27
C GLU A 59 -22.54 -5.99 10.33
N THR A 60 -23.80 -5.91 9.89
CA THR A 60 -24.90 -6.51 10.65
C THR A 60 -24.74 -8.04 10.56
N GLY A 61 -23.73 -8.55 11.26
CA GLY A 61 -23.51 -9.96 11.53
C GLY A 61 -23.99 -10.26 12.94
N THR A 62 -25.28 -10.58 13.06
CA THR A 62 -25.87 -11.17 14.26
C THR A 62 -25.06 -12.37 14.72
N LEU A 63 -24.30 -12.23 15.81
CA LEU A 63 -23.65 -13.36 16.47
C LEU A 63 -23.68 -13.15 17.99
N GLY A 64 -24.73 -13.72 18.58
CA GLY A 64 -24.67 -14.32 19.91
C GLY A 64 -24.61 -13.34 21.08
N ASP A 65 -25.72 -12.68 21.36
CA ASP A 65 -26.09 -12.40 22.75
C ASP A 65 -26.21 -13.74 23.48
N LEU A 66 -25.16 -14.12 24.21
CA LEU A 66 -25.24 -15.16 25.21
C LEU A 66 -24.40 -14.78 26.44
N GLN A 67 -25.15 -14.34 27.45
CA GLN A 67 -24.91 -14.49 28.89
C GLN A 67 -24.08 -13.43 29.62
N THR A 68 -24.86 -12.61 30.33
CA THR A 68 -24.58 -12.02 31.63
C THR A 68 -24.09 -13.05 32.67
N LEU A 69 -23.04 -12.68 33.43
CA LEU A 69 -22.85 -12.74 34.92
C LEU A 69 -21.39 -13.04 35.35
N PRO A 70 -20.97 -12.64 36.59
CA PRO A 70 -19.73 -11.92 36.83
C PRO A 70 -18.56 -12.75 37.38
N ALA A 71 -17.36 -12.17 37.25
CA ALA A 71 -16.22 -12.28 38.16
C ALA A 71 -15.84 -13.69 38.66
N TYR A 72 -15.04 -14.42 37.87
CA TYR A 72 -14.08 -15.36 38.43
C TYR A 72 -12.67 -14.99 37.94
N ARG A 73 -11.79 -14.68 38.90
CA ARG A 73 -10.35 -14.55 38.68
C ARG A 73 -9.79 -15.97 38.63
N THR A 74 -9.17 -16.34 37.52
CA THR A 74 -8.14 -17.39 37.50
C THR A 74 -6.94 -16.88 36.72
N GLU A 75 -5.79 -17.31 37.19
CA GLU A 75 -4.52 -16.62 37.13
C GLU A 75 -3.82 -16.77 35.78
N ALA A 76 -2.81 -15.92 35.58
CA ALA A 76 -1.99 -15.87 34.37
C ALA A 76 -1.49 -17.26 33.96
N THR A 77 -1.87 -17.70 32.77
CA THR A 77 -1.05 -18.61 31.99
C THR A 77 -1.09 -18.11 30.55
N LEU A 78 0.10 -17.92 29.97
CA LEU A 78 0.33 -17.64 28.56
C LEU A 78 -0.29 -18.76 27.71
N GLY A 79 -1.59 -18.66 27.46
CA GLY A 79 -2.30 -19.48 26.48
C GLY A 79 -2.11 -18.84 25.12
N VAL A 80 -1.04 -19.25 24.43
CA VAL A 80 -0.93 -19.07 22.99
C VAL A 80 -2.23 -19.60 22.39
N ALA A 81 -3.01 -18.75 21.73
CA ALA A 81 -4.11 -19.18 20.88
C ALA A 81 -3.51 -19.87 19.66
N VAL A 82 -2.99 -21.08 19.85
CA VAL A 82 -2.85 -22.05 18.77
C VAL A 82 -4.21 -22.67 18.65
N SER A 83 -4.98 -22.20 17.68
CA SER A 83 -6.14 -22.93 17.18
C SER A 83 -5.64 -24.26 16.62
N ASP A 84 -5.55 -25.27 17.50
CA ASP A 84 -5.10 -26.62 17.19
C ASP A 84 -6.26 -27.42 16.56
N SER A 85 -6.66 -26.99 15.37
CA SER A 85 -7.57 -27.74 14.50
C SER A 85 -6.89 -28.22 13.22
N SER A 86 -5.55 -28.20 13.16
CA SER A 86 -4.74 -28.89 12.14
C SER A 86 -4.21 -30.24 12.64
N ILE A 87 -4.90 -30.89 13.58
CA ILE A 87 -4.54 -32.19 14.15
C ILE A 87 -4.72 -33.28 13.08
N ASN A 88 -3.73 -33.42 12.19
CA ASN A 88 -3.28 -34.63 11.47
C ASN A 88 -2.56 -34.31 10.15
N CYS A 89 -2.27 -33.05 9.83
CA CYS A 89 -1.47 -32.78 8.63
C CYS A 89 -0.01 -32.52 8.97
N ILE A 90 0.84 -33.39 8.44
CA ILE A 90 2.29 -33.27 8.56
C ILE A 90 2.69 -32.09 7.67
N GLU A 91 3.00 -30.95 8.28
CA GLU A 91 3.46 -29.78 7.54
C GLU A 91 4.78 -30.08 6.81
N GLN A 92 4.77 -29.87 5.51
CA GLN A 92 5.88 -30.01 4.60
C GLN A 92 6.00 -28.72 3.79
N THR A 93 7.18 -28.14 3.84
CA THR A 93 7.52 -26.97 3.05
C THR A 93 8.88 -27.21 2.45
N THR A 94 8.97 -27.24 1.13
CA THR A 94 10.27 -27.33 0.47
C THR A 94 10.99 -26.00 0.55
N GLU A 95 12.30 -26.04 0.43
CA GLU A 95 13.06 -24.84 0.13
C GLU A 95 12.65 -24.24 -1.21
N TRP A 96 12.95 -22.96 -1.37
CA TRP A 96 12.78 -22.28 -2.65
C TRP A 96 13.76 -22.82 -3.67
N SER A 97 13.29 -23.05 -4.89
CA SER A 97 14.14 -23.38 -6.04
C SER A 97 15.15 -22.26 -6.30
N ALA A 98 16.21 -22.58 -7.05
CA ALA A 98 17.06 -21.56 -7.64
C ALA A 98 16.24 -20.57 -8.48
N CYS A 99 16.78 -19.36 -8.64
CA CYS A 99 16.16 -18.35 -9.48
C CYS A 99 16.12 -18.84 -10.93
N SER A 100 14.99 -18.66 -11.61
CA SER A 100 14.82 -19.11 -12.99
C SER A 100 15.79 -18.46 -13.98
N LYS A 101 16.40 -17.33 -13.61
CA LYS A 101 17.45 -16.64 -14.36
C LYS A 101 18.75 -16.57 -13.58
N SER A 102 19.88 -16.60 -14.29
CA SER A 102 21.23 -16.47 -13.74
C SER A 102 21.71 -15.03 -13.60
N CYS A 103 20.94 -14.06 -14.12
CA CYS A 103 21.16 -12.62 -13.95
C CYS A 103 19.82 -11.87 -14.03
N GLY A 104 19.76 -10.70 -13.41
CA GLY A 104 18.58 -9.85 -13.35
C GLY A 104 17.41 -10.49 -12.58
N THR A 105 16.20 -10.05 -12.90
CA THR A 105 14.99 -10.44 -12.18
C THR A 105 14.36 -11.72 -12.77
N GLY A 106 14.12 -12.71 -11.91
CA GLY A 106 13.49 -14.00 -12.24
C GLY A 106 12.50 -14.47 -11.17
N PHE A 107 12.14 -15.75 -11.20
CA PHE A 107 11.20 -16.36 -10.26
C PHE A 107 11.80 -17.58 -9.57
N SER A 108 11.49 -17.76 -8.29
CA SER A 108 11.78 -18.98 -7.54
C SER A 108 10.47 -19.57 -7.05
N THR A 109 10.41 -20.89 -6.95
CA THR A 109 9.18 -21.62 -6.61
C THR A 109 9.43 -22.58 -5.46
N ARG A 110 8.44 -22.79 -4.60
CA ARG A 110 8.45 -23.85 -3.59
C ARG A 110 7.09 -24.53 -3.55
N VAL A 111 7.02 -25.70 -2.92
CA VAL A 111 5.75 -26.37 -2.63
C VAL A 111 5.54 -26.39 -1.11
N THR A 112 4.33 -26.07 -0.66
CA THR A 112 3.97 -26.09 0.76
C THR A 112 2.54 -26.60 0.94
N ASN A 113 2.30 -27.39 1.98
CA ASN A 113 0.96 -27.75 2.43
C ASN A 113 0.49 -26.94 3.65
N ARG A 114 1.16 -25.81 3.94
CA ARG A 114 0.77 -24.91 5.03
C ARG A 114 -0.45 -24.07 4.62
N ASN A 115 -1.62 -24.69 4.59
CA ASN A 115 -2.91 -24.06 4.40
C ASN A 115 -3.99 -24.83 5.19
N PRO A 116 -5.18 -24.22 5.44
CA PRO A 116 -6.23 -24.83 6.26
C PRO A 116 -6.75 -26.18 5.72
N HIS A 117 -6.56 -26.45 4.44
CA HIS A 117 -6.98 -27.69 3.77
C HIS A 117 -5.83 -28.70 3.62
N CYS A 118 -4.63 -28.37 4.10
CA CYS A 118 -3.38 -29.12 3.96
C CYS A 118 -3.09 -29.64 2.53
N GLU A 119 -3.47 -28.86 1.52
CA GLU A 119 -3.25 -29.18 0.11
C GLU A 119 -1.84 -28.77 -0.34
N MET A 120 -1.20 -29.55 -1.20
CA MET A 120 0.10 -29.18 -1.74
C MET A 120 -0.03 -28.06 -2.78
N VAL A 121 0.38 -26.85 -2.41
CA VAL A 121 0.29 -25.66 -3.27
C VAL A 121 1.67 -25.18 -3.70
N LYS A 122 1.82 -24.81 -4.97
CA LYS A 122 3.03 -24.19 -5.51
C LYS A 122 3.00 -22.68 -5.27
N GLN A 123 3.93 -22.20 -4.46
CA GLN A 123 4.17 -20.77 -4.26
C GLN A 123 5.26 -20.28 -5.20
N THR A 124 5.09 -19.08 -5.76
CA THR A 124 6.07 -18.41 -6.63
C THR A 124 6.43 -17.07 -6.02
N ARG A 125 7.72 -16.75 -5.96
CA ARG A 125 8.22 -15.43 -5.53
C ARG A 125 9.19 -14.87 -6.56
N LEU A 126 9.29 -13.54 -6.59
CA LEU A 126 10.30 -12.84 -7.36
C LEU A 126 11.69 -13.03 -6.72
N CYS A 127 12.71 -13.26 -7.54
CA CYS A 127 14.12 -13.28 -7.12
C CYS A 127 14.93 -12.32 -7.98
N MET A 128 15.95 -11.70 -7.37
CA MET A 128 16.89 -10.82 -8.04
C MET A 128 18.28 -11.44 -7.97
N VAL A 129 18.83 -11.74 -9.14
CA VAL A 129 20.23 -12.14 -9.31
C VAL A 129 20.98 -10.93 -9.84
N ARG A 130 22.32 -10.93 -9.70
CA ARG A 130 23.19 -9.84 -10.17
C ARG A 130 22.69 -9.25 -11.51
N PRO A 131 22.64 -7.92 -11.67
CA PRO A 131 22.22 -7.31 -12.93
C PRO A 131 22.93 -7.96 -14.11
N CYS A 132 22.19 -8.22 -15.19
CA CYS A 132 22.82 -8.68 -16.42
C CYS A 132 23.64 -7.53 -16.99
N ASP A 133 24.87 -7.80 -17.42
CA ASP A 133 25.62 -6.84 -18.24
C ASP A 133 24.86 -6.65 -19.55
N GLN A 134 24.26 -5.48 -19.70
CA GLN A 134 23.64 -5.08 -20.96
C GLN A 134 24.75 -4.62 -21.89
N GLU A 135 25.24 -5.51 -22.77
CA GLU A 135 25.84 -5.04 -24.02
C GLU A 135 24.71 -4.29 -24.75
N HIS A 136 24.93 -3.00 -25.01
CA HIS A 136 24.01 -2.02 -25.56
C HIS A 136 22.89 -2.61 -26.44
N ARG A 137 21.70 -2.85 -25.86
CA ARG A 137 20.48 -2.79 -26.67
C ARG A 137 20.18 -1.32 -26.89
N GLN A 138 20.55 -0.84 -28.07
CA GLN A 138 20.04 0.40 -28.64
C GLN A 138 18.53 0.49 -28.35
N PRO A 139 18.06 1.52 -27.64
CA PRO A 139 16.65 1.84 -27.63
C PRO A 139 16.35 2.34 -29.04
N THR A 140 15.83 1.47 -29.92
CA THR A 140 15.22 1.95 -31.14
C THR A 140 14.07 2.85 -30.73
N ASP A 141 14.19 4.12 -31.09
CA ASP A 141 13.17 5.16 -30.99
C ASP A 141 11.80 4.63 -31.39
N LYS A 142 11.00 4.29 -30.38
CA LYS A 142 9.55 4.35 -30.43
C LYS A 142 9.10 4.84 -29.07
N VAL A 143 8.96 6.17 -28.97
CA VAL A 143 8.10 6.81 -27.97
C VAL A 143 6.69 6.33 -28.24
N GLN A 144 6.37 5.12 -27.79
CA GLN A 144 5.00 4.69 -27.63
C GLN A 144 4.54 5.41 -26.37
N ALA A 145 3.82 6.50 -26.58
CA ALA A 145 3.10 7.21 -25.54
C ALA A 145 2.15 6.20 -24.87
N TRP A 146 2.63 5.58 -23.79
CA TRP A 146 1.74 5.04 -22.78
C TRP A 146 1.08 6.26 -22.20
N GLY A 147 -0.23 6.36 -22.44
CA GLY A 147 -1.07 7.47 -22.05
C GLY A 147 -0.65 7.92 -20.65
N LYS A 148 -0.29 9.20 -20.55
CA LYS A 148 -0.20 9.88 -19.27
C LYS A 148 -1.44 9.44 -18.48
N PRO A 149 -1.31 8.96 -17.21
CA PRO A 149 -2.50 8.89 -16.37
C PRO A 149 -3.16 10.28 -16.44
N PRO A 150 -4.50 10.39 -16.43
CA PRO A 150 -5.15 11.69 -16.48
C PRO A 150 -4.55 12.49 -15.33
N VAL A 151 -3.70 13.43 -15.69
CA VAL A 151 -3.16 14.41 -14.77
C VAL A 151 -4.42 15.19 -14.46
N THR A 152 -5.04 14.88 -13.33
CA THR A 152 -6.10 15.73 -12.80
C THR A 152 -5.52 17.13 -12.79
N GLU A 153 -6.30 18.13 -13.21
CA GLU A 153 -5.83 19.53 -13.34
C GLU A 153 -5.09 20.04 -12.08
N GLU A 154 -5.32 19.42 -10.91
CA GLU A 154 -4.57 19.69 -9.68
C GLU A 154 -3.04 19.45 -9.81
N VAL A 155 -2.55 18.39 -10.46
CA VAL A 155 -1.11 18.06 -10.42
C VAL A 155 -0.28 18.96 -11.35
N ALA A 156 -0.88 19.47 -12.43
CA ALA A 156 -0.22 20.41 -13.35
C ALA A 156 0.15 21.75 -12.68
N LEU A 157 -0.60 22.15 -11.65
CA LEU A 157 -0.33 23.34 -10.83
C LEU A 157 0.77 23.10 -9.78
N LEU A 158 1.03 21.84 -9.40
CA LEU A 158 1.94 21.51 -8.29
C LEU A 158 3.38 21.26 -8.75
N THR A 159 3.60 20.93 -10.02
CA THR A 159 4.94 20.76 -10.60
C THR A 159 4.98 21.29 -12.03
N GLY A 160 5.49 22.51 -12.20
CA GLY A 160 5.56 23.15 -13.51
C GLY A 160 6.41 24.42 -13.51
N PRO A 161 6.81 24.91 -14.70
CA PRO A 161 7.42 26.23 -14.84
C PRO A 161 6.41 27.30 -14.41
N CYS A 162 6.85 28.30 -13.64
CA CYS A 162 5.97 29.37 -13.11
C CYS A 162 5.25 30.17 -14.23
N VAL A 163 5.57 29.95 -15.51
CA VAL A 163 4.94 30.59 -16.68
C VAL A 163 3.52 30.07 -16.97
N LEU A 164 3.15 28.87 -16.51
CA LEU A 164 1.81 28.29 -16.73
C LEU A 164 0.76 28.75 -15.72
N ALA A 165 1.20 29.32 -14.61
CA ALA A 165 0.35 29.91 -13.60
C ALA A 165 0.53 31.43 -13.70
N ASN A 166 -0.48 32.20 -14.12
CA ASN A 166 -0.50 33.67 -14.06
C ASN A 166 -0.46 34.17 -12.60
N LEU A 167 0.49 33.70 -11.79
CA LEU A 167 0.58 33.85 -10.34
C LEU A 167 1.91 34.44 -9.88
N CYS A 168 2.81 34.80 -10.80
CA CYS A 168 4.01 35.57 -10.50
C CYS A 168 4.13 36.70 -11.53
N ASP A 169 4.04 37.95 -11.07
CA ASP A 169 4.40 39.14 -11.84
C ASP A 169 5.93 39.37 -11.73
#